data_AF-A0A661JAG8-F1
#
_entry.id   AF-A0A661JAG8-F1
#
_cell.length_a   1.000
_cell.length_b   1.000
_cell.length_c   1.000
_cell.angle_alpha   90.00
_cell.angle_beta   90.00
_cell.angle_gamma   90.00
#
_symmetry.space_group_name_H-M   'P 1'
#
loop_
_entity.id
_entity.type
_entity.pdbx_description
1 polymer ?
#
loop_
_entity_poly.entity_id
_entity_poly.type
_entity_poly.pdbx_seq_one_letter_code
_entity_poly.pdbx_strand_id
1 'polypeptide(L)'
;MNQRSPIIGVIGSGQCESNIYQLAEEVGEEIAKRGAILVCGGLAGVMEAAAKGASSAGGLTVGILPGPSTNRANSFIKIPVATDM
;
A
#
# COMPACT_ATOMS: atom_id res chain seq x y z
N MET A 1 4.39 6.67 -27.23
CA MET A 1 4.85 7.32 -25.98
C MET A 1 4.72 6.30 -24.87
N ASN A 2 5.80 5.90 -24.20
CA ASN A 2 5.70 5.04 -23.02
C ASN A 2 5.14 5.86 -21.86
N GLN A 3 3.82 5.85 -21.68
CA GLN A 3 3.24 6.40 -20.46
C GLN A 3 3.55 5.47 -19.29
N ARG A 4 4.18 6.02 -18.25
CA ARG A 4 4.40 5.32 -16.99
C ARG A 4 3.06 5.20 -16.25
N SER A 5 2.86 4.09 -15.56
CA SER A 5 1.73 3.94 -14.64
C SER A 5 1.74 5.07 -13.59
N PRO A 6 0.60 5.68 -13.27
CA PRO A 6 0.49 6.62 -12.16
C PRO A 6 0.93 5.97 -10.84
N ILE A 7 1.52 6.76 -9.94
CA ILE A 7 1.96 6.32 -8.62
C ILE A 7 1.11 7.08 -7.60
N ILE A 8 0.38 6.36 -6.75
CA ILE A 8 -0.57 6.94 -5.79
C ILE A 8 -0.15 6.57 -4.37
N GLY A 9 0.08 7.60 -3.55
CA GLY A 9 0.38 7.45 -2.14
C GLY A 9 -0.89 7.32 -1.31
N VAL A 10 -0.98 6.29 -0.45
CA VAL A 10 -2.04 6.17 0.56
C VAL A 10 -1.41 6.25 1.94
N ILE A 11 -1.84 7.25 2.72
CA ILE A 11 -1.31 7.56 4.05
C ILE A 11 -2.48 7.55 5.04
N GLY A 12 -2.26 6.95 6.21
CA GLY A 12 -3.22 6.96 7.29
C GLY A 12 -2.67 6.30 8.55
N SER A 13 -3.52 6.21 9.57
CA SER A 13 -3.15 5.67 10.88
C SER A 13 -2.70 4.20 10.80
N GLY A 14 -1.71 3.83 11.61
CA GLY A 14 -1.27 2.44 11.81
C GLY A 14 -2.28 1.58 12.57
N GLN A 15 -3.33 2.19 13.12
CA GLN A 15 -4.48 1.53 13.71
C GLN A 15 -5.75 2.28 13.31
N CYS A 16 -6.77 1.57 12.83
CA CYS A 16 -8.03 2.17 12.41
C CYS A 16 -9.22 1.26 12.74
N GLU A 17 -10.41 1.86 12.77
CA GLU A 17 -11.68 1.14 12.94
C GLU A 17 -12.05 0.34 11.68
N SER A 18 -12.89 -0.68 11.83
CA SER A 18 -13.23 -1.62 10.76
C SER A 18 -13.82 -0.94 9.51
N ASN A 19 -14.63 0.10 9.68
CA ASN A 19 -15.19 0.88 8.56
C ASN A 19 -14.09 1.62 7.77
N ILE A 20 -13.11 2.21 8.46
CA ILE A 20 -11.97 2.88 7.84
C ILE A 20 -11.04 1.86 7.16
N TYR A 21 -10.85 0.69 7.77
CA TYR A 21 -10.10 -0.41 7.16
C TYR A 21 -10.77 -0.84 5.85
N GLN A 22 -12.08 -1.10 5.85
CA GLN A 22 -12.83 -1.48 4.65
C GLN A 22 -12.73 -0.42 3.55
N LEU A 23 -12.92 0.86 3.90
CA LEU A 23 -12.79 1.95 2.95
C LEU A 23 -11.38 2.04 2.35
N ALA A 24 -10.34 1.86 3.17
CA ALA A 24 -8.96 1.87 2.69
C ALA A 24 -8.67 0.68 1.76
N GLU A 25 -9.23 -0.49 2.05
CA GLU A 25 -9.18 -1.67 1.17
C GLU A 25 -9.83 -1.38 -0.19
N GLU A 26 -11.04 -0.80 -0.21
CA GLU A 26 -11.71 -0.39 -1.45
C GLU A 26 -10.89 0.64 -2.25
N VAL A 27 -10.29 1.63 -1.58
CA VAL A 27 -9.39 2.60 -2.22
C VAL A 27 -8.21 1.90 -2.90
N GLY A 28 -7.57 0.95 -2.21
CA GLY A 28 -6.47 0.16 -2.76
C GLY A 28 -6.87 -0.63 -4.00
N GLU A 29 -8.00 -1.32 -3.94
CA GLU A 29 -8.56 -2.08 -5.05
C GLU A 29 -8.81 -1.19 -6.28
N GLU A 30 -9.41 -0.02 -6.10
CA GLU A 30 -9.74 0.90 -7.19
C GLU A 30 -8.48 1.55 -7.81
N ILE A 31 -7.41 1.77 -7.03
CA ILE A 31 -6.10 2.21 -7.54
C ILE A 31 -5.53 1.14 -8.49
N ALA A 32 -5.52 -0.12 -8.06
CA ALA A 32 -4.99 -1.23 -8.84
C ALA A 32 -5.79 -1.47 -10.14
N LYS A 33 -7.13 -1.47 -10.06
CA LYS A 33 -8.00 -1.63 -11.24
C LYS A 33 -7.78 -0.56 -12.32
N ARG A 34 -7.29 0.62 -11.94
CA ARG A 34 -6.96 1.73 -12.87
C ARG A 34 -5.52 1.67 -13.40
N GLY A 35 -4.78 0.61 -13.08
CA GLY A 35 -3.40 0.41 -13.56
C GLY A 35 -2.36 1.30 -12.87
N ALA A 36 -2.70 1.89 -11.72
CA ALA A 36 -1.78 2.67 -10.91
C ALA A 36 -1.02 1.79 -9.90
N ILE A 37 0.16 2.26 -9.51
CA ILE A 37 1.01 1.63 -8.49
C ILE A 37 0.67 2.27 -7.14
N LEU A 38 0.38 1.44 -6.13
CA LEU A 38 0.13 1.90 -4.77
C LEU A 38 1.44 2.02 -3.99
N VAL A 39 1.63 3.16 -3.33
CA VAL A 39 2.76 3.40 -2.40
C VAL A 39 2.20 3.74 -1.01
N CYS A 40 2.73 3.11 0.03
CA CYS A 40 2.35 3.42 1.42
C CYS A 40 3.52 3.15 2.38
N GLY A 41 3.31 3.34 3.69
CA GLY A 41 4.32 3.05 4.72
C GLY A 41 4.51 1.56 5.04
N GLY A 42 3.73 0.67 4.42
CA GLY A 42 3.96 -0.79 4.44
C GLY A 42 3.80 -1.50 5.78
N LEU A 43 3.35 -0.82 6.84
CA LEU A 43 3.06 -1.43 8.15
C LEU A 43 1.56 -1.76 8.28
N ALA A 44 0.93 -1.49 9.42
CA ALA A 44 -0.44 -1.87 9.75
C ALA A 44 -1.50 -0.79 9.41
N GLY A 45 -2.77 -1.08 9.74
CA GLY A 45 -3.87 -0.10 9.70
C GLY A 45 -4.30 0.28 8.28
N VAL A 46 -4.49 1.58 8.04
CA VAL A 46 -4.94 2.11 6.74
C VAL A 46 -4.03 1.66 5.59
N MET A 47 -2.72 1.67 5.83
CA MET A 47 -1.72 1.34 4.82
C MET A 47 -1.70 -0.15 4.49
N GLU A 48 -1.95 -1.01 5.49
CA GLU A 48 -2.14 -2.45 5.28
C GLU A 48 -3.40 -2.72 4.47
N ALA A 49 -4.53 -2.12 4.87
CA ALA A 49 -5.81 -2.28 4.18
C ALA A 49 -5.72 -1.86 2.71
N ALA A 50 -5.13 -0.70 2.43
CA ALA A 50 -4.96 -0.23 1.06
C ALA A 50 -4.01 -1.15 0.25
N ALA A 51 -2.91 -1.61 0.85
CA ALA A 51 -2.05 -2.59 0.20
C ALA A 51 -2.78 -3.92 -0.06
N LYS A 52 -3.63 -4.38 0.88
CA LYS A 52 -4.47 -5.57 0.73
C LYS A 52 -5.43 -5.46 -0.45
N GLY A 53 -6.15 -4.34 -0.56
CA GLY A 53 -7.06 -4.09 -1.68
C GLY A 53 -6.35 -4.08 -3.03
N ALA A 54 -5.24 -3.32 -3.10
CA ALA A 54 -4.45 -3.24 -4.33
C ALA A 54 -3.85 -4.59 -4.73
N SER A 55 -3.29 -5.33 -3.77
CA SER A 55 -2.73 -6.67 -4.00
C SER A 55 -3.80 -7.67 -4.45
N SER A 56 -4.99 -7.64 -3.84
CA SER A 56 -6.11 -8.52 -4.18
C SER A 56 -6.61 -8.30 -5.61
N ALA A 57 -6.53 -7.07 -6.11
CA ALA A 57 -6.83 -6.71 -7.49
C ALA A 57 -5.65 -6.91 -8.47
N GLY A 58 -4.54 -7.51 -8.03
CA GLY A 58 -3.37 -7.78 -8.87
C GLY A 58 -2.47 -6.56 -9.11
N GLY A 59 -2.67 -5.46 -8.37
CA GLY A 59 -1.86 -4.25 -8.44
C GLY A 59 -0.46 -4.41 -7.84
N LEU A 60 0.43 -3.48 -8.20
CA LEU A 60 1.77 -3.39 -7.60
C LEU A 60 1.74 -2.51 -6.36
N THR A 61 2.23 -3.04 -5.24
CA THR A 61 2.31 -2.36 -3.95
C THR A 61 3.77 -2.13 -3.54
N VAL A 62 4.07 -0.90 -3.13
CA VAL A 62 5.39 -0.48 -2.65
C VAL A 62 5.27 0.03 -1.22
N GLY A 63 6.07 -0.52 -0.31
CA GLY A 63 6.09 -0.13 1.10
C GLY A 63 7.38 0.60 1.46
N ILE A 64 7.29 1.87 1.87
CA ILE A 64 8.42 2.67 2.36
C ILE A 64 8.46 2.57 3.88
N LEU A 65 9.43 1.80 4.40
CA LEU A 65 9.45 1.36 5.79
C LEU A 65 10.44 2.19 6.62
N PRO A 66 10.04 2.68 7.82
CA PRO A 66 10.89 3.55 8.65
C PRO A 66 12.02 2.82 9.39
N GLY A 67 12.22 1.52 9.16
CA GLY A 67 13.27 0.74 9.82
C GLY A 67 14.36 0.28 8.86
N PRO A 68 15.44 -0.33 9.39
CA PRO A 68 16.58 -0.77 8.59
C PRO A 68 16.32 -2.09 7.85
N SER A 69 15.12 -2.66 7.97
CA SER A 69 14.79 -3.99 7.45
C SER A 69 13.42 -4.02 6.80
N THR A 70 13.34 -4.80 5.71
CA THR A 70 12.11 -5.09 4.98
C THR A 70 11.19 -6.09 5.67
N ASN A 71 11.68 -6.78 6.72
CA ASN A 71 10.95 -7.87 7.38
C ASN A 71 9.68 -7.42 8.10
N ARG A 72 9.54 -6.12 8.36
CA ARG A 72 8.33 -5.55 9.00
C ARG A 72 7.24 -5.17 8.01
N ALA A 73 7.49 -5.33 6.71
CA ALA A 73 6.45 -5.11 5.72
C ALA A 73 5.26 -6.04 5.96
N ASN A 74 4.04 -5.53 5.82
CA ASN A 74 2.87 -6.39 5.79
C ASN A 74 2.89 -7.30 4.55
N SER A 75 2.16 -8.42 4.61
CA SER A 75 2.17 -9.46 3.58
C SER A 75 1.66 -9.02 2.21
N PHE A 76 1.04 -7.85 2.11
CA PHE A 76 0.49 -7.30 0.88
C PHE A 76 1.46 -6.36 0.15
N ILE A 77 2.63 -6.09 0.71
CA ILE A 77 3.70 -5.32 0.05
C ILE A 77 4.54 -6.23 -0.83
N LYS A 78 4.56 -5.93 -2.14
CA LYS A 78 5.38 -6.66 -3.12
C LYS A 78 6.81 -6.11 -3.22
N ILE A 79 6.97 -4.80 -3.06
CA ILE A 79 8.28 -4.14 -3.09
C ILE A 79 8.49 -3.39 -1.76
N PRO A 80 9.11 -4.03 -0.76
CA PRO A 80 9.48 -3.34 0.47
C PRO A 80 10.79 -2.56 0.29
N VAL A 81 10.81 -1.31 0.76
CA VAL A 81 11.96 -0.41 0.75
C VAL A 81 12.25 0.03 2.18
N ALA A 82 13.32 -0.49 2.77
CA ALA A 82 13.79 -0.05 4.08
C ALA A 82 14.55 1.27 3.95
N THR A 83 14.11 2.31 4.66
CA THR A 83 14.77 3.63 4.62
C THR A 83 15.53 3.98 5.89
N ASP A 84 15.22 3.33 7.01
CA ASP A 84 15.79 3.67 8.33
C ASP A 84 15.64 5.17 8.67
N MET A 85 14.49 5.75 8.29
CA MET A 85 14.11 7.16 8.48
C MET A 85 12.82 7.28 9.28
#